data_AF-A0A956SA49-F1
#
_entry.id   AF-A0A956SA49-F1
#
_cell.length_a   1.000
_cell.length_b   1.000
_cell.length_c   1.000
_cell.angle_alpha   90.00
_cell.angle_beta   90.00
_cell.angle_gamma   90.00
#
_symmetry.space_group_name_H-M   'P 1'
#
loop_
_entity.id
_entity.type
_entity.pdbx_description
1 polymer ?
#
loop_
_entity_poly.entity_id
_entity_poly.type
_entity_poly.pdbx_seq_one_letter_code
_entity_poly.pdbx_strand_id
1 'polypeptide(L)'
;PQNIDTTTAWITIPADLRGALKRLGKNPVEGLAGVRNLLISVVPLYAMCDRADIGGVVDSKNLGQPTIFLYDRYPGGLGFVEHFYRKPRTILESARELVEECPCDGGCPSCVGLPVLRPAQHQDPDVGGAWPIPDKDAARIILEELVTRAAEIERQAAGGGGTARRVAPWPVPRERTTPSIATGPSSGVAGDDLPF
;
A
#
# COMPACT_ATOMS: atom_id res chain seq x y z
N PRO A 1 5.59 18.16 13.49
CA PRO A 1 5.37 16.79 12.96
C PRO A 1 5.35 15.76 14.10
N GLN A 2 4.29 14.95 14.18
CA GLN A 2 4.24 13.80 15.09
C GLN A 2 4.78 12.57 14.36
N ASN A 3 5.66 11.82 15.02
CA ASN A 3 6.22 10.56 14.50
C ASN A 3 5.55 9.39 15.23
N ILE A 4 5.16 8.36 14.48
CA ILE A 4 4.56 7.14 15.03
C ILE A 4 5.42 5.96 14.58
N ASP A 5 6.08 5.31 15.52
CA ASP A 5 6.72 4.03 15.28
C ASP A 5 5.63 2.95 15.18
N THR A 6 5.56 2.22 14.08
CA THR A 6 4.51 1.21 13.84
C THR A 6 5.02 0.07 12.95
N THR A 7 4.25 -0.99 12.84
CA THR A 7 4.51 -2.12 11.94
C THR A 7 3.97 -1.81 10.55
N THR A 8 4.72 -2.20 9.51
CA THR A 8 4.32 -2.04 8.11
C THR A 8 4.53 -3.32 7.32
N ALA A 9 3.68 -3.53 6.31
CA ALA A 9 3.92 -4.47 5.23
C ALA A 9 3.88 -3.69 3.92
N TRP A 10 4.67 -4.14 2.94
CA TRP A 10 4.77 -3.44 1.67
C TRP A 10 4.69 -4.37 0.48
N ILE A 11 4.28 -3.80 -0.65
CA ILE A 11 4.13 -4.51 -1.92
C ILE A 11 4.82 -3.69 -3.01
N THR A 12 5.71 -4.34 -3.74
CA THR A 12 6.37 -3.80 -4.92
C THR A 12 5.84 -4.49 -6.17
N ILE A 13 5.79 -3.76 -7.29
CA ILE A 13 5.53 -4.35 -8.60
C ILE A 13 6.82 -4.37 -9.45
N PRO A 14 7.01 -5.39 -10.28
CA PRO A 14 8.24 -5.55 -11.04
C PRO A 14 8.32 -4.56 -12.20
N ALA A 15 9.54 -4.37 -12.71
CA ALA A 15 9.84 -3.33 -13.70
C ALA A 15 9.17 -3.55 -15.06
N ASP A 16 9.02 -4.82 -15.45
CA ASP A 16 8.31 -5.27 -16.64
C ASP A 16 6.82 -4.89 -16.60
N LEU A 17 6.12 -5.14 -15.50
CA LEU A 17 4.72 -4.75 -15.31
C LEU A 17 4.56 -3.23 -15.39
N ARG A 18 5.45 -2.48 -14.72
CA ARG A 18 5.46 -1.01 -14.79
C ARG A 18 5.66 -0.52 -16.23
N GLY A 19 6.56 -1.16 -16.98
CA GLY A 19 6.78 -0.86 -18.39
C GLY A 19 5.55 -1.19 -19.26
N ALA A 20 4.89 -2.32 -18.99
CA ALA A 20 3.68 -2.74 -19.69
C ALA A 20 2.52 -1.76 -19.49
N LEU A 21 2.25 -1.37 -18.23
CA LEU A 21 1.23 -0.37 -17.90
C LEU A 21 1.48 0.96 -18.64
N LYS A 22 2.73 1.45 -18.65
CA LYS A 22 3.09 2.68 -19.38
C LYS A 22 2.85 2.55 -20.89
N ARG A 23 3.16 1.41 -21.50
CA ARG A 23 2.90 1.16 -22.93
C ARG A 23 1.40 1.15 -23.26
N LEU A 24 0.56 0.76 -22.30
CA LEU A 24 -0.90 0.85 -22.38
C LEU A 24 -1.44 2.26 -22.10
N GLY A 25 -0.57 3.27 -21.90
CA GLY A 25 -0.97 4.64 -21.57
C GLY A 25 -1.45 4.82 -20.12
N LYS A 26 -1.25 3.82 -19.25
CA LYS A 26 -1.67 3.85 -17.84
C LYS A 26 -0.52 4.31 -16.93
N ASN A 27 -0.86 4.95 -15.81
CA ASN A 27 0.11 5.38 -14.79
C ASN A 27 0.25 4.31 -13.69
N PRO A 28 1.42 3.66 -13.52
CA PRO A 28 1.60 2.64 -12.49
C PRO A 28 1.42 3.16 -11.05
N VAL A 29 1.80 4.41 -10.77
CA VAL A 29 1.68 4.98 -9.42
C VAL A 29 0.21 5.20 -9.05
N GLU A 30 -0.58 5.64 -10.03
CA GLU A 30 -2.02 5.80 -9.88
C GLU A 30 -2.71 4.45 -9.69
N GLY A 31 -2.36 3.43 -10.50
CA GLY A 31 -2.87 2.07 -10.31
C GLY A 31 -2.54 1.53 -8.91
N LEU A 32 -1.31 1.72 -8.42
CA LEU A 32 -0.92 1.35 -7.05
C LEU A 32 -1.72 2.11 -5.98
N ALA A 33 -2.09 3.37 -6.22
CA ALA A 33 -2.95 4.12 -5.31
C ALA A 33 -4.35 3.51 -5.23
N GLY A 34 -4.91 3.07 -6.37
CA GLY A 34 -6.16 2.30 -6.41
C GLY A 34 -6.06 0.98 -5.65
N VAL A 35 -4.99 0.21 -5.85
CA VAL A 35 -4.74 -1.04 -5.12
C VAL A 35 -4.61 -0.81 -3.62
N ARG A 36 -3.84 0.20 -3.19
CA ARG A 36 -3.74 0.62 -1.78
C ARG A 36 -5.12 0.90 -1.19
N ASN A 37 -5.97 1.64 -1.91
CA ASN A 37 -7.30 2.00 -1.45
C ASN A 37 -8.21 0.77 -1.26
N LEU A 38 -8.14 -0.18 -2.20
CA LEU A 38 -8.83 -1.47 -2.10
C LEU A 38 -8.33 -2.26 -0.89
N LEU A 39 -7.01 -2.32 -0.67
CA LEU A 39 -6.43 -3.02 0.48
C LEU A 39 -6.84 -2.41 1.83
N ILE A 40 -6.87 -1.08 1.96
CA ILE A 40 -7.39 -0.40 3.17
C ILE A 40 -8.88 -0.75 3.40
N SER A 41 -9.63 -1.06 2.35
CA SER A 41 -11.03 -1.47 2.45
C SER A 41 -11.19 -2.95 2.80
N VAL A 42 -10.31 -3.82 2.29
CA VAL A 42 -10.44 -5.28 2.38
C VAL A 42 -9.73 -5.86 3.61
N VAL A 43 -8.54 -5.38 3.98
CA VAL A 43 -7.80 -5.89 5.16
C VAL A 43 -8.64 -5.87 6.45
N PRO A 44 -9.44 -4.83 6.75
CA PRO A 44 -10.33 -4.81 7.91
C PRO A 44 -11.26 -6.03 8.03
N LEU A 45 -11.69 -6.61 6.91
CA LEU A 45 -12.54 -7.81 6.88
C LEU A 45 -11.84 -9.05 7.45
N TYR A 46 -10.50 -9.08 7.42
CA TYR A 46 -9.69 -10.20 7.90
C TYR A 46 -9.02 -9.93 9.24
N ALA A 47 -8.77 -8.66 9.56
CA ALA A 47 -8.13 -8.22 10.78
C ALA A 47 -9.14 -7.85 11.89
N MET A 48 -10.45 -7.80 11.57
CA MET A 48 -11.51 -7.37 12.48
C MET A 48 -11.22 -5.99 13.11
N CYS A 49 -10.80 -5.05 12.27
CA CYS A 49 -10.55 -3.66 12.66
C CYS A 49 -11.41 -2.71 11.82
N ASP A 50 -11.33 -1.41 12.08
CA ASP A 50 -11.95 -0.40 11.24
C ASP A 50 -11.01 0.04 10.11
N ARG A 51 -11.58 0.57 9.03
CA ARG A 51 -10.80 1.21 7.94
C ARG A 51 -9.93 2.36 8.45
N ALA A 52 -10.34 3.01 9.54
CA ALA A 52 -9.60 4.11 10.15
C ALA A 52 -8.28 3.65 10.80
N ASP A 53 -8.20 2.39 11.23
CA ASP A 53 -7.05 1.81 11.94
C ASP A 53 -5.88 1.47 11.02
N ILE A 54 -6.13 1.41 9.71
CA ILE A 54 -5.12 1.08 8.71
C ILE A 54 -4.80 2.32 7.86
N GLY A 55 -3.51 2.60 7.73
CA GLY A 55 -2.98 3.59 6.82
C GLY A 55 -2.33 2.94 5.62
N GLY A 56 -2.16 3.73 4.56
CA GLY A 56 -1.34 3.31 3.45
C GLY A 56 -0.85 4.48 2.62
N VAL A 57 0.35 4.33 2.08
CA VAL A 57 0.99 5.32 1.21
C VAL A 57 1.63 4.63 0.02
N VAL A 58 1.65 5.30 -1.13
CA VAL A 58 2.46 4.89 -2.28
C VAL A 58 3.68 5.79 -2.31
N ASP A 59 4.86 5.22 -2.12
CA ASP A 59 6.12 5.95 -2.12
C ASP A 59 7.19 5.18 -2.92
N SER A 60 8.17 5.93 -3.41
CA SER A 60 9.34 5.37 -4.11
C SER A 60 10.67 5.74 -3.47
N LYS A 61 10.68 6.64 -2.47
CA LYS A 61 11.91 7.14 -1.84
C LYS A 61 12.63 6.03 -1.07
N ASN A 62 11.88 5.19 -0.36
CA ASN A 62 12.47 4.16 0.50
C ASN A 62 13.13 3.01 -0.26
N LEU A 63 12.54 2.54 -1.37
CA LEU A 63 13.00 1.35 -2.10
C LEU A 63 13.51 1.66 -3.52
N GLY A 64 13.57 2.92 -3.93
CA GLY A 64 13.92 3.32 -5.30
C GLY A 64 12.89 2.92 -6.35
N GLN A 65 11.71 2.45 -5.95
CA GLN A 65 10.63 2.04 -6.83
C GLN A 65 9.24 2.25 -6.20
N PRO A 66 8.19 2.53 -7.00
CA PRO A 66 6.84 2.67 -6.50
C PRO A 66 6.41 1.44 -5.70
N THR A 67 6.06 1.67 -4.44
CA THR A 67 5.78 0.65 -3.45
C THR A 67 4.57 1.09 -2.63
N ILE A 68 3.63 0.18 -2.39
CA ILE A 68 2.56 0.39 -1.42
C ILE A 68 3.12 0.02 -0.06
N PHE A 69 3.04 0.92 0.91
CA PHE A 69 3.26 0.62 2.32
C PHE A 69 1.91 0.67 3.03
N LEU A 70 1.53 -0.41 3.68
CA LEU A 70 0.40 -0.49 4.61
C LEU A 70 0.95 -0.46 6.03
N TYR A 71 0.30 0.24 6.94
CA TYR A 71 0.74 0.33 8.33
C TYR A 71 -0.43 0.48 9.29
N ASP A 72 -0.24 0.02 10.53
CA ASP A 72 -1.22 0.25 11.59
C ASP A 72 -1.13 1.71 12.03
N ARG A 73 -2.26 2.42 12.12
CA ARG A 73 -2.33 3.80 12.65
C ARG A 73 -2.36 3.81 14.18
N TYR A 74 -1.46 3.04 14.80
CA TYR A 74 -1.32 2.95 16.25
C TYR A 74 0.16 2.81 16.64
N PRO A 75 0.64 3.55 17.67
CA PRO A 75 2.02 3.42 18.14
C PRO A 75 2.36 1.99 18.57
N GLY A 76 3.48 1.47 18.07
CA GLY A 76 3.94 0.09 18.28
C GLY A 76 3.30 -0.94 17.36
N GLY A 77 2.25 -0.58 16.61
CA GLY A 77 1.43 -1.49 15.82
C GLY A 77 0.54 -2.40 16.68
N LEU A 78 -0.62 -2.77 16.14
CA LEU A 78 -1.57 -3.70 16.77
C LEU A 78 -1.65 -5.03 16.02
N GLY A 79 -0.95 -5.16 14.88
CA GLY A 79 -0.86 -6.38 14.10
C GLY A 79 -1.89 -6.48 12.98
N PHE A 80 -2.66 -5.45 12.66
CA PHE A 80 -3.67 -5.51 11.60
C PHE A 80 -3.04 -5.77 10.24
N VAL A 81 -1.96 -5.06 9.93
CA VAL A 81 -1.19 -5.28 8.70
C VAL A 81 -0.42 -6.61 8.71
N GLU A 82 -0.19 -7.22 9.87
CA GLU A 82 0.36 -8.58 9.94
C GLU A 82 -0.62 -9.61 9.37
N HIS A 83 -1.94 -9.41 9.51
CA HIS A 83 -2.94 -10.26 8.86
C HIS A 83 -2.82 -10.23 7.34
N PHE A 84 -2.60 -9.03 6.77
CA PHE A 84 -2.31 -8.88 5.34
C PHE A 84 -1.10 -9.71 4.92
N TYR A 85 -0.01 -9.54 5.66
CA TYR A 85 1.24 -10.23 5.39
C TYR A 85 1.13 -11.76 5.52
N ARG A 86 0.30 -12.28 6.43
CA ARG A 86 0.13 -13.73 6.64
C ARG A 86 -0.74 -14.39 5.57
N LYS A 87 -1.69 -13.66 4.97
CA LYS A 87 -2.62 -14.18 3.95
C LYS A 87 -2.72 -13.25 2.74
N PRO A 88 -1.58 -12.93 2.08
CA PRO A 88 -1.55 -11.91 1.06
C PRO A 88 -2.41 -12.30 -0.13
N ARG A 89 -2.35 -13.56 -0.57
CA ARG A 89 -3.13 -14.04 -1.72
C ARG A 89 -4.62 -13.87 -1.50
N THR A 90 -5.17 -14.38 -0.40
CA THR A 90 -6.61 -14.30 -0.11
C THR A 90 -7.10 -12.86 -0.08
N ILE A 91 -6.32 -11.95 0.53
CA ILE A 91 -6.70 -10.54 0.62
C ILE A 91 -6.61 -9.84 -0.74
N LEU A 92 -5.58 -10.16 -1.54
CA LEU A 92 -5.44 -9.66 -2.90
C LEU A 92 -6.55 -10.18 -3.83
N GLU A 93 -6.98 -11.43 -3.66
CA GLU A 93 -8.10 -12.02 -4.39
C GLU A 93 -9.40 -11.25 -4.10
N SER A 94 -9.71 -10.98 -2.83
CA SER A 94 -10.91 -10.20 -2.48
C SER A 94 -10.82 -8.72 -2.90
N ALA A 95 -9.62 -8.13 -2.90
CA ALA A 95 -9.43 -6.79 -3.49
C ALA A 95 -9.66 -6.79 -5.01
N ARG A 96 -9.25 -7.86 -5.70
CA ARG A 96 -9.51 -8.05 -7.14
C ARG A 96 -11.01 -8.22 -7.42
N GLU A 97 -11.68 -9.07 -6.65
CA GLU A 97 -13.13 -9.29 -6.76
C GLU A 97 -13.90 -7.97 -6.58
N LEU A 98 -13.57 -7.18 -5.54
CA LEU A 98 -14.21 -5.89 -5.28
C LEU A 98 -14.08 -4.90 -6.46
N VAL A 99 -12.94 -4.86 -7.15
CA VAL A 99 -12.77 -3.98 -8.31
C VAL A 99 -13.45 -4.54 -9.56
N GLU A 100 -13.48 -5.87 -9.74
CA GLU A 100 -14.12 -6.54 -10.87
C GLU A 100 -15.66 -6.46 -10.83
N GLU A 101 -16.27 -6.58 -9.65
CA GLU A 101 -17.72 -6.50 -9.47
C GLU A 101 -18.28 -5.08 -9.62
N CYS A 102 -17.45 -4.05 -9.48
CA CYS A 102 -17.90 -2.67 -9.59
C CYS A 102 -18.28 -2.34 -11.05
N PRO A 103 -19.49 -1.84 -11.34
CA PRO A 103 -19.96 -1.61 -12.72
C PRO A 103 -19.38 -0.35 -13.39
N CYS A 104 -18.48 0.39 -12.74
CA CYS A 104 -17.90 1.60 -13.32
C CYS A 104 -16.83 1.30 -14.38
N ASP A 105 -16.66 2.22 -15.34
CA ASP A 105 -15.71 2.05 -16.44
C ASP A 105 -14.28 2.47 -16.05
N GLY A 106 -14.11 3.69 -15.54
CA GLY A 106 -12.77 4.28 -15.30
C GLY A 106 -12.25 4.18 -13.87
N GLY A 107 -13.14 3.89 -12.90
CA GLY A 107 -12.84 3.99 -11.47
C GLY A 107 -13.79 4.93 -10.75
N CYS A 108 -14.13 4.60 -9.51
CA CYS A 108 -15.02 5.40 -8.68
C CYS A 108 -14.67 5.29 -7.19
N PRO A 109 -15.25 6.15 -6.33
CA PRO A 109 -15.00 6.11 -4.88
C PRO A 109 -15.35 4.78 -4.21
N SER A 110 -16.22 3.97 -4.83
CA SER A 110 -16.67 2.69 -4.26
C SER A 110 -15.71 1.52 -4.51
N CYS A 111 -14.92 1.54 -5.59
CA CYS A 111 -13.94 0.49 -5.88
C CYS A 111 -12.53 0.97 -5.53
N VAL A 112 -11.86 1.64 -6.47
CA VAL A 112 -10.51 2.19 -6.35
C VAL A 112 -10.40 3.36 -5.39
N GLY A 113 -11.51 3.83 -4.80
CA GLY A 113 -11.52 4.80 -3.73
C GLY A 113 -11.30 6.23 -4.19
N LEU A 114 -11.41 7.16 -3.23
CA LEU A 114 -11.02 8.54 -3.46
C LEU A 114 -9.48 8.66 -3.56
N PRO A 115 -8.99 9.67 -4.28
CA PRO A 115 -7.56 9.94 -4.35
C PRO A 115 -6.95 10.17 -2.97
N VAL A 116 -7.69 10.89 -2.13
CA VAL A 116 -7.45 11.08 -0.70
C VAL A 116 -8.58 10.39 0.06
N LEU A 117 -8.25 9.38 0.85
CA LEU A 117 -9.23 8.50 1.50
C LEU A 117 -9.93 9.12 2.73
N ARG A 118 -9.52 10.31 3.19
CA ARG A 118 -10.08 10.96 4.39
C ARG A 118 -10.23 12.47 4.16
N PRO A 119 -11.27 13.12 4.71
CA PRO A 119 -11.32 14.58 4.81
C PRO A 119 -10.10 15.07 5.60
N ALA A 120 -9.50 16.18 5.18
CA ALA A 120 -8.32 16.74 5.83
C ALA A 120 -8.61 17.01 7.33
N GLN A 121 -8.05 16.17 8.22
CA GLN A 121 -7.86 16.55 9.61
C GLN A 121 -6.60 17.42 9.67
N HIS A 122 -6.58 18.41 10.57
CA HIS A 122 -5.63 19.54 10.60
C HIS A 122 -4.12 19.17 10.70
N GLN A 123 -3.76 17.87 10.67
CA GLN A 123 -2.38 17.35 10.75
C GLN A 123 -2.12 16.07 9.91
N ASP A 124 -2.98 15.69 8.96
CA ASP A 124 -2.75 14.47 8.16
C ASP A 124 -1.64 14.70 7.09
N PRO A 125 -0.52 13.95 7.11
CA PRO A 125 0.56 14.08 6.12
C PRO A 125 0.14 13.70 4.69
N ASP A 126 -1.01 13.04 4.52
CA ASP A 126 -1.56 12.65 3.22
C ASP A 126 -2.31 13.81 2.50
N VAL A 127 -2.34 15.01 3.09
CA VAL A 127 -3.02 16.20 2.55
C VAL A 127 -2.18 16.86 1.45
N GLY A 128 -2.44 16.49 0.20
CA GLY A 128 -1.90 17.21 -0.94
C GLY A 128 -2.76 17.05 -2.19
N GLY A 129 -3.37 18.14 -2.67
CA GLY A 129 -3.91 18.30 -4.04
C GLY A 129 -5.16 17.51 -4.43
N ALA A 130 -5.91 18.06 -5.39
CA ALA A 130 -7.02 17.39 -6.08
C ALA A 130 -6.48 16.36 -7.08
N TRP A 131 -6.06 15.20 -6.59
CA TRP A 131 -5.70 14.09 -7.45
C TRP A 131 -6.95 13.51 -8.14
N PRO A 132 -6.84 12.94 -9.35
CA PRO A 132 -7.94 12.23 -9.99
C PRO A 132 -8.24 10.92 -9.25
N ILE A 133 -9.48 10.43 -9.42
CA ILE A 133 -9.84 9.08 -8.97
C ILE A 133 -8.90 8.07 -9.66
N PRO A 134 -8.29 7.12 -8.93
CA PRO A 134 -7.35 6.19 -9.54
C PRO A 134 -7.97 5.35 -10.67
N ASP A 135 -7.20 5.11 -11.73
CA ASP A 135 -7.62 4.28 -12.86
C ASP A 135 -7.92 2.81 -12.45
N LYS A 136 -9.16 2.37 -12.75
CA LYS A 136 -9.66 1.02 -12.47
C LYS A 136 -8.87 -0.07 -13.18
N ASP A 137 -8.61 0.08 -14.47
CA ASP A 137 -7.94 -0.95 -15.26
C ASP A 137 -6.51 -1.17 -14.78
N ALA A 138 -5.79 -0.09 -14.48
CA ALA A 138 -4.43 -0.14 -13.96
C ALA A 138 -4.40 -0.88 -12.62
N ALA A 139 -5.34 -0.58 -11.71
CA ALA A 139 -5.46 -1.29 -10.43
C ALA A 139 -5.79 -2.77 -10.62
N ARG A 140 -6.72 -3.11 -11.54
CA ARG A 140 -7.10 -4.50 -11.86
C ARG A 140 -5.92 -5.30 -12.40
N ILE A 141 -5.19 -4.76 -13.38
CA ILE A 141 -4.01 -5.41 -13.97
C ILE A 141 -2.93 -5.66 -12.90
N ILE A 142 -2.71 -4.69 -12.01
CA ILE A 142 -1.75 -4.86 -10.91
C ILE A 142 -2.21 -5.97 -9.96
N LEU A 143 -3.50 -5.99 -9.57
CA LEU A 143 -4.03 -7.02 -8.68
C LEU A 143 -3.94 -8.42 -9.29
N GLU A 144 -4.21 -8.56 -10.57
CA GLU A 144 -4.10 -9.83 -11.30
C GLU A 144 -2.67 -10.41 -11.24
N GLU A 145 -1.66 -9.56 -11.48
CA GLU A 145 -0.24 -9.93 -11.34
C GLU A 145 0.14 -10.25 -9.89
N LEU A 146 -0.32 -9.44 -8.92
CA LEU A 146 -0.01 -9.64 -7.51
C LEU A 146 -0.61 -10.94 -6.96
N VAL A 147 -1.85 -11.29 -7.36
CA VAL A 147 -2.48 -12.57 -6.98
C VAL A 147 -1.68 -13.74 -7.54
N THR A 148 -1.27 -13.66 -8.82
CA THR A 148 -0.48 -14.71 -9.48
C THR A 148 0.83 -14.95 -8.73
N ARG A 149 1.55 -13.87 -8.40
CA ARG A 149 2.80 -13.93 -7.63
C ARG A 149 2.60 -14.45 -6.21
N ALA A 150 1.56 -14.00 -5.52
CA ALA A 150 1.27 -14.49 -4.17
C ALA A 150 1.04 -16.00 -4.17
N ALA A 151 0.33 -16.52 -5.18
CA ALA A 151 0.11 -17.95 -5.34
C ALA A 151 1.40 -18.72 -5.69
N GLU A 152 2.32 -18.13 -6.47
CA GLU A 152 3.65 -18.72 -6.74
C GLU A 152 4.48 -18.84 -5.47
N ILE A 153 4.53 -17.78 -4.67
CA ILE A 153 5.26 -17.73 -3.39
C ILE A 153 4.71 -18.80 -2.43
N GLU A 154 3.39 -18.90 -2.30
CA GLU A 154 2.74 -19.93 -1.47
C GLU A 154 3.08 -21.35 -1.93
N ARG A 155 3.07 -21.62 -3.25
CA ARG A 155 3.45 -22.93 -3.81
C ARG A 155 4.91 -23.27 -3.52
N GLN A 156 5.82 -22.32 -3.69
CA GLN A 156 7.25 -22.50 -3.40
C GLN A 156 7.47 -22.80 -1.91
N ALA A 157 6.76 -22.11 -1.02
CA ALA A 157 6.82 -22.36 0.41
C ALA A 157 6.29 -23.76 0.79
N ALA A 158 5.26 -24.25 0.11
CA ALA A 158 4.70 -25.59 0.34
C ALA A 158 5.58 -26.74 -0.20
N GLY A 159 6.32 -26.50 -1.31
CA GLY A 159 7.20 -27.50 -1.93
C GLY A 159 8.56 -27.67 -1.25
N GLY A 160 8.96 -26.78 -0.34
CA GLY A 160 10.22 -26.83 0.40
C GLY A 160 10.20 -27.81 1.59
N GLY A 161 10.07 -29.11 1.32
CA GLY A 161 10.13 -30.18 2.32
C GLY A 161 11.54 -30.40 2.88
N GLY A 162 11.93 -29.62 3.88
CA GLY A 162 13.13 -29.84 4.70
C GLY A 162 12.89 -29.34 6.11
N THR A 163 13.35 -30.08 7.12
CA THR A 163 13.14 -29.85 8.56
C THR A 163 13.63 -28.48 9.05
N ALA A 164 12.89 -27.42 8.73
CA ALA A 164 13.06 -26.11 9.28
C ALA A 164 11.89 -25.88 10.26
N ARG A 165 12.25 -25.63 11.51
CA ARG A 165 11.40 -25.03 12.56
C ARG A 165 10.31 -24.16 11.91
N ARG A 166 9.03 -24.31 12.29
CA ARG A 166 7.91 -23.45 11.83
C ARG A 166 8.24 -21.96 12.05
N VAL A 167 8.96 -21.38 11.11
CA VAL A 167 9.11 -19.96 10.87
C VAL A 167 8.07 -19.68 9.81
N ALA A 168 7.25 -18.64 10.01
CA ALA A 168 6.35 -18.17 8.98
C ALA A 168 7.10 -18.09 7.64
N PRO A 169 6.47 -18.39 6.48
CA PRO A 169 7.15 -18.48 5.18
C PRO A 169 7.83 -17.17 4.73
N TRP A 170 7.63 -16.09 5.48
CA TRP A 170 8.36 -14.84 5.35
C TRP A 170 8.93 -14.44 6.73
N PRO A 171 10.16 -13.91 6.80
CA PRO A 171 10.75 -13.44 8.05
C PRO A 171 9.89 -12.32 8.63
N VAL A 172 9.02 -12.66 9.59
CA VAL A 172 8.44 -11.66 10.49
C VAL A 172 9.64 -11.10 11.25
N PRO A 173 9.94 -9.80 11.20
CA PRO A 173 11.05 -9.24 11.94
C PRO A 173 10.89 -9.60 13.42
N ARG A 174 11.66 -10.58 13.87
CA ARG A 174 11.86 -10.81 15.29
C ARG A 174 12.86 -9.74 15.70
N GLU A 175 12.33 -8.67 16.26
CA GLU A 175 13.02 -7.51 16.85
C GLU A 175 12.88 -6.21 16.05
N ARG A 176 12.52 -5.17 16.81
CA ARG A 176 12.32 -3.77 16.43
C ARG A 176 13.62 -3.19 15.89
N THR A 177 13.81 -3.22 14.59
CA THR A 177 14.72 -2.29 13.93
C THR A 177 13.89 -1.36 13.07
N THR A 178 13.64 -0.17 13.60
CA THR A 178 13.04 0.97 12.93
C THR A 178 13.92 1.39 11.74
N PRO A 179 13.46 1.31 10.49
CA PRO A 179 14.02 2.13 9.44
C PRO A 179 13.53 3.55 9.69
N SER A 180 14.43 4.42 10.16
CA SER A 180 14.17 5.87 10.21
C SER A 180 13.94 6.37 8.79
N ILE A 181 12.72 6.81 8.49
CA ILE A 181 12.47 7.62 7.30
C ILE A 181 13.16 8.96 7.57
N ALA A 182 14.35 9.15 7.00
CA ALA A 182 15.12 10.37 7.13
C ALA A 182 14.36 11.53 6.49
N THR A 183 13.80 12.42 7.32
CA THR A 183 13.42 13.76 6.88
C THR A 183 14.71 14.55 6.62
N GLY A 184 15.04 14.76 5.35
CA GLY A 184 16.15 15.63 4.94
C GLY A 184 15.98 17.07 5.43
N PRO A 185 17.09 17.83 5.56
CA PRO A 185 17.13 19.06 6.33
C PRO A 185 16.39 20.21 5.62
N SER A 186 15.69 21.01 6.41
CA SER A 186 15.16 22.31 6.02
C SER A 186 16.32 23.23 5.62
N SER A 187 16.51 23.44 4.33
CA SER A 187 17.35 24.51 3.81
C SER A 187 16.74 25.85 4.22
N GLY A 188 17.45 26.57 5.09
CA GLY A 188 17.16 27.96 5.39
C GLY A 188 17.22 28.80 4.12
N VAL A 189 16.29 29.76 4.04
CA VAL A 189 16.46 30.93 3.19
C VAL A 189 16.26 32.13 4.09
N ALA A 190 17.28 32.99 4.09
CA ALA A 190 17.33 34.24 4.78
C ALA A 190 16.17 35.15 4.35
N GLY A 191 15.83 36.10 5.22
CA GLY A 191 14.79 37.08 4.96
C GLY A 191 15.08 37.92 3.72
N ASP A 192 14.01 38.45 3.17
CA ASP A 192 13.94 39.84 2.74
C ASP A 192 12.48 40.27 2.72
N ASP A 193 12.29 41.52 3.12
CA ASP A 193 11.05 42.28 3.17
C ASP A 193 10.16 42.11 1.93
N LEU A 194 8.83 42.24 2.12
CA LEU A 194 8.02 43.34 1.56
C LEU A 194 6.50 43.08 1.76
N PRO A 195 5.66 44.14 1.67
CA PRO A 195 4.36 44.25 2.35
C PRO A 195 3.14 43.92 1.47
N PHE A 196 1.99 43.93 2.15
CA PHE A 196 0.58 43.78 1.72
C PHE A 196 0.00 42.36 1.79
#